data_AF-A0A353BJI4-F1
#
_entry.id   AF-A0A353BJI4-F1
#
_cell.length_a   1.000
_cell.length_b   1.000
_cell.length_c   1.000
_cell.angle_alpha   90.00
_cell.angle_beta   90.00
_cell.angle_gamma   90.00
#
_symmetry.space_group_name_H-M   'P 1'
#
loop_
_entity.id
_entity.type
_entity.pdbx_description
1 polymer ?
#
loop_
_entity_poly.entity_id
_entity_poly.type
_entity_poly.pdbx_seq_one_letter_code
_entity_poly.pdbx_strand_id
1 'polypeptide(L)'
;MLGLTKEEKIVIVFLGASLAAGSGMILYKRGHPGFAPGLTAQTAVLPAPLADSLDSDSSDSLLAGDRRPDQQRKAPPKKAPAAPVNINTAGQRALESLPHIGPSMAKRILEYRS
;
A
#
# COMPACT_ATOMS: atom_id res chain seq x y z
N MET A 1 43.14 -36.60 14.67
CA MET A 1 42.97 -35.84 13.41
C MET A 1 41.65 -36.31 12.82
N LEU A 2 40.58 -35.51 12.88
CA LEU A 2 39.34 -35.89 12.17
C LEU A 2 39.70 -36.10 10.70
N GLY A 3 39.44 -37.29 10.17
CA GLY A 3 39.74 -37.68 8.78
C GLY A 3 38.81 -37.00 7.77
N LEU A 4 38.66 -35.68 7.90
CA LEU A 4 37.80 -34.87 7.05
C LEU A 4 38.45 -34.69 5.68
N THR A 5 37.66 -34.95 4.65
CA THR A 5 38.04 -34.67 3.27
C THR A 5 38.17 -33.16 3.06
N LYS A 6 38.89 -32.76 2.00
CA LYS A 6 39.09 -31.33 1.68
C LYS A 6 37.75 -30.62 1.45
N GLU A 7 36.78 -31.31 0.88
CA GLU A 7 35.44 -30.80 0.59
C GLU A 7 34.64 -30.59 1.88
N GLU A 8 34.64 -31.55 2.81
CA GLU A 8 33.96 -31.41 4.11
C GLU A 8 34.52 -30.25 4.93
N LYS A 9 35.84 -30.02 4.89
CA LYS A 9 36.46 -28.89 5.58
C LYS A 9 35.98 -27.54 5.03
N ILE A 10 35.79 -27.43 3.72
CA ILE A 10 35.26 -26.20 3.09
C ILE A 10 33.81 -25.98 3.52
N VAL A 11 32.98 -27.02 3.50
CA VAL A 11 31.59 -26.94 3.94
C VAL A 11 31.48 -26.51 5.41
N ILE A 12 32.31 -27.09 6.29
CA ILE A 12 32.32 -26.73 7.71
C ILE A 12 32.75 -25.28 7.93
N VAL A 13 33.78 -24.80 7.20
CA VAL A 13 34.22 -23.40 7.29
C VAL A 13 33.13 -22.45 6.80
N PHE A 14 32.49 -22.76 5.68
CA PHE A 14 31.39 -21.94 5.14
C PHE A 14 30.20 -21.89 6.11
N LEU A 15 29.81 -23.05 6.64
CA LEU A 15 28.71 -23.16 7.60
C LEU A 15 29.03 -22.38 8.88
N GLY A 16 30.23 -22.54 9.43
CA GLY A 16 30.69 -21.80 10.61
C GLY A 16 30.72 -20.28 10.38
N ALA A 17 31.22 -19.82 9.23
CA ALA A 17 31.25 -18.40 8.89
C ALA A 17 29.84 -17.81 8.75
N SER A 18 28.92 -18.55 8.11
CA SER A 18 27.52 -18.11 7.96
C SER A 18 26.79 -18.02 9.30
N LEU A 19 26.99 -19.00 10.19
CA LEU A 19 26.44 -19.01 11.55
C LEU A 19 27.00 -17.87 12.40
N ALA A 20 28.30 -17.59 12.28
CA ALA A 20 28.95 -16.49 12.98
C ALA A 20 28.41 -15.12 12.50
N ALA A 21 28.27 -14.92 11.20
CA ALA A 21 27.71 -13.70 10.63
C ALA A 21 26.24 -13.49 11.06
N GLY A 22 25.42 -14.55 10.99
CA GLY A 22 24.03 -14.51 11.45
C GLY A 22 23.90 -14.20 12.94
N SER A 23 24.67 -14.90 13.78
CA SER A 23 24.67 -14.68 15.24
C SER A 23 25.18 -13.28 15.61
N GLY A 24 26.20 -12.80 14.89
CA GLY A 24 26.74 -11.45 15.04
C GLY A 24 25.69 -10.37 14.74
N MET A 25 24.92 -10.51 13.65
CA MET A 25 23.84 -9.59 13.30
C MET A 25 22.72 -9.57 14.36
N ILE A 26 22.34 -10.73 14.89
CA ILE A 26 21.29 -10.85 15.92
C ILE A 26 21.74 -10.16 17.22
N LEU A 27 22.98 -10.40 17.64
CA LEU A 27 23.55 -9.76 18.83
C LEU A 27 23.73 -8.24 18.63
N TYR A 28 24.15 -7.82 17.44
CA TYR A 28 24.27 -6.41 17.06
C TYR A 28 22.92 -5.68 17.17
N LYS A 29 21.84 -6.27 16.62
CA LYS A 29 20.49 -5.68 16.72
C LYS A 29 19.98 -5.56 18.16
N ARG A 30 20.43 -6.42 19.06
CA ARG A 30 20.07 -6.36 20.49
C ARG A 30 20.80 -5.23 21.23
N GLY A 31 22.00 -4.86 20.80
CA GLY A 31 22.82 -3.79 21.39
C GLY A 31 22.59 -2.39 20.78
N HIS A 32 22.00 -2.30 19.59
CA HIS A 32 21.77 -1.03 18.89
C HIS A 32 20.26 -0.76 18.66
N PRO A 33 19.51 -0.32 19.69
CA PRO A 33 18.10 0.04 19.59
C PRO A 33 17.82 1.33 18.78
N GLY A 34 18.85 1.97 18.21
CA GLY A 34 18.74 3.29 17.56
C GLY A 34 18.91 3.29 16.04
N PHE A 35 18.92 2.15 15.34
CA PHE A 35 19.14 2.14 13.88
C PHE A 35 17.97 2.73 13.06
N ALA A 36 16.80 2.94 13.64
CA ALA A 36 15.76 3.77 13.05
C ALA A 36 15.07 4.57 14.16
N PRO A 37 14.97 5.91 14.07
CA PRO A 37 13.99 6.61 14.91
C PRO A 37 12.64 5.96 14.62
N GLY A 38 11.98 5.46 15.67
CA GLY A 38 10.66 4.88 15.52
C GLY A 38 9.79 5.87 14.75
N LEU A 39 9.08 5.39 13.73
CA LEU A 39 7.93 6.11 13.19
C LEU A 39 6.91 6.15 14.32
N THR A 40 7.12 7.05 15.29
CA THR A 40 6.05 7.51 16.15
C THR A 40 5.02 8.03 15.17
N ALA A 41 3.95 7.27 14.97
CA ALA A 41 2.73 7.80 14.43
C ALA A 41 2.34 8.92 15.39
N GLN A 42 2.86 10.13 15.14
CA GLN A 42 2.31 11.34 15.66
C GLN A 42 0.85 11.22 15.26
N THR A 43 -0.01 11.00 16.24
CA THR A 43 -1.44 11.12 16.09
C THR A 43 -1.62 12.49 15.46
N ALA A 44 -1.78 12.53 14.14
CA ALA A 44 -2.09 13.75 13.44
C ALA A 44 -3.46 14.09 13.99
N VAL A 45 -3.47 14.97 14.99
CA VAL A 45 -4.69 15.63 15.45
C VAL A 45 -5.07 16.47 14.24
N LEU A 46 -5.85 15.87 13.35
CA LEU A 46 -6.48 16.58 12.26
C LEU A 46 -7.41 17.59 12.94
N PRO A 47 -7.20 18.90 12.78
CA PRO A 47 -8.17 19.86 13.26
C PRO A 47 -9.45 19.64 12.42
N ALA A 48 -10.50 19.11 13.03
CA ALA A 48 -11.85 19.32 12.52
C ALA A 48 -12.31 20.71 13.00
N PRO A 49 -12.94 21.56 12.17
CA PRO A 49 -13.69 21.23 10.95
C PRO A 49 -13.31 22.10 9.72
N LEU A 50 -13.04 21.46 8.57
CA LEU A 50 -13.13 22.13 7.25
C LEU A 50 -14.58 22.16 6.71
N ALA A 51 -15.57 21.90 7.58
CA ALA A 51 -16.98 21.85 7.22
C ALA A 51 -17.64 23.23 7.07
N ASP A 52 -17.02 24.31 7.57
CA ASP A 52 -17.62 25.66 7.60
C ASP A 52 -17.14 26.60 6.47
N SER A 53 -16.50 26.08 5.42
CA SER A 53 -16.02 26.93 4.29
C SER A 53 -16.71 26.66 2.96
N LEU A 54 -17.86 25.97 2.99
CA LEU A 54 -18.74 25.83 1.83
C LEU A 54 -20.03 26.63 2.04
N ASP A 55 -19.90 27.88 2.46
CA ASP A 55 -20.98 28.84 2.23
C ASP A 55 -21.00 29.22 0.75
N SER A 56 -22.19 29.06 0.21
CA SER A 56 -22.56 29.42 -1.15
C SER A 56 -22.46 30.93 -1.32
N ASP A 57 -21.54 31.41 -2.14
CA ASP A 57 -21.80 32.48 -3.11
C ASP A 57 -20.53 32.83 -3.88
N SER A 58 -20.54 32.57 -5.19
CA SER A 58 -19.83 33.30 -6.26
C SER A 58 -19.73 32.41 -7.51
N SER A 59 -20.88 31.93 -7.99
CA SER A 59 -21.02 31.39 -9.34
C SER A 59 -21.77 32.40 -10.21
N ASP A 60 -21.30 33.64 -10.28
CA ASP A 60 -21.85 34.60 -11.24
C ASP A 60 -20.86 35.71 -11.62
N SER A 61 -19.75 35.32 -12.27
CA SER A 61 -18.89 36.31 -12.96
C SER A 61 -17.93 35.70 -13.99
N LEU A 62 -18.41 34.77 -14.83
CA LEU A 62 -17.64 34.32 -16.01
C LEU A 62 -18.42 34.43 -17.33
N LEU A 63 -19.50 35.22 -17.37
CA LEU A 63 -20.16 35.62 -18.62
C LEU A 63 -19.66 36.99 -19.09
N ALA A 64 -18.42 37.05 -19.58
CA ALA A 64 -18.03 38.03 -20.60
C ALA A 64 -16.68 37.65 -21.24
N GLY A 65 -16.73 37.14 -22.49
CA GLY A 65 -15.57 37.22 -23.39
C GLY A 65 -15.08 35.89 -23.95
N ASP A 66 -15.74 35.44 -25.04
CA ASP A 66 -15.10 34.99 -26.28
C ASP A 66 -13.87 34.06 -26.20
N ARG A 67 -14.06 32.76 -26.58
CA ARG A 67 -13.26 32.05 -27.63
C ARG A 67 -13.61 30.55 -27.79
N ARG A 68 -14.19 30.25 -28.96
CA ARG A 68 -14.07 29.07 -29.86
C ARG A 68 -14.57 27.66 -29.40
N PRO A 69 -15.24 26.91 -30.30
CA PRO A 69 -15.81 25.60 -29.99
C PRO A 69 -14.81 24.49 -30.31
N ASP A 70 -14.34 23.78 -29.29
CA ASP A 70 -13.75 22.45 -29.49
C ASP A 70 -14.42 21.44 -28.57
N GLN A 71 -14.69 20.29 -29.18
CA GLN A 71 -15.63 19.27 -28.78
C GLN A 71 -15.30 18.67 -27.41
N GLN A 72 -16.12 18.99 -26.40
CA GLN A 72 -16.10 18.34 -25.10
C GLN A 72 -16.58 16.89 -25.26
N ARG A 73 -15.64 15.95 -25.32
CA ARG A 73 -15.92 14.52 -25.13
C ARG A 73 -16.64 14.37 -23.78
N LYS A 74 -17.91 13.96 -23.82
CA LYS A 74 -18.71 13.66 -22.63
C LYS A 74 -17.99 12.56 -21.83
N ALA A 75 -17.28 12.94 -20.77
CA ALA A 75 -16.80 11.99 -19.79
C ALA A 75 -18.01 11.31 -19.14
N PRO A 76 -18.04 9.97 -19.02
CA PRO A 76 -19.16 9.27 -18.40
C PRO A 76 -19.31 9.69 -16.93
N PRO A 77 -20.54 9.74 -16.41
CA PRO A 77 -20.80 10.16 -15.04
C PRO A 77 -20.10 9.22 -14.05
N LYS A 78 -19.24 9.81 -13.22
CA LYS A 78 -18.52 9.12 -12.15
C LYS A 78 -19.57 8.70 -11.10
N LYS A 79 -19.88 7.41 -11.02
CA LYS A 79 -20.81 6.86 -10.01
C LYS A 79 -20.37 7.26 -8.60
N ALA A 80 -21.34 7.64 -7.78
CA ALA A 80 -21.15 7.99 -6.37
C ALA A 80 -20.37 6.88 -5.62
N PRO A 81 -19.59 7.24 -4.58
CA PRO A 81 -18.78 6.27 -3.86
C PRO A 81 -19.70 5.25 -3.16
N ALA A 82 -19.60 3.99 -3.58
CA ALA A 82 -20.21 2.88 -2.86
C ALA A 82 -19.57 2.77 -1.46
N ALA A 83 -20.33 2.23 -0.50
CA ALA A 83 -19.79 1.91 0.82
C ALA A 83 -18.52 1.06 0.68
N PRO A 84 -17.50 1.29 1.52
CA PRO A 84 -16.22 0.58 1.42
C PRO A 84 -16.42 -0.93 1.58
N VAL A 85 -15.92 -1.70 0.62
CA VAL A 85 -15.98 -3.17 0.61
C VAL A 85 -14.70 -3.71 1.22
N ASN A 86 -14.82 -4.59 2.23
CA ASN A 86 -13.66 -5.26 2.82
C ASN A 86 -13.18 -6.41 1.92
N ILE A 87 -12.03 -6.23 1.27
CA ILE A 87 -11.48 -7.19 0.29
C ILE A 87 -11.13 -8.55 0.91
N ASN A 88 -10.79 -8.60 2.20
CA ASN A 88 -10.38 -9.82 2.88
C ASN A 88 -11.55 -10.75 3.22
N THR A 89 -12.75 -10.21 3.37
CA THR A 89 -13.95 -10.96 3.78
C THR A 89 -15.06 -10.93 2.75
N ALA A 90 -15.02 -10.01 1.79
CA ALA A 90 -16.03 -9.87 0.77
C ALA A 90 -16.15 -11.13 -0.12
N GLY A 91 -17.39 -11.43 -0.48
CA GLY A 91 -17.71 -12.44 -1.49
C GLY A 91 -17.58 -11.90 -2.92
N GLN A 92 -17.69 -12.79 -3.89
CA GLN A 92 -17.45 -12.49 -5.31
C GLN A 92 -18.25 -11.30 -5.85
N ARG A 93 -19.58 -11.28 -5.64
CA ARG A 93 -20.45 -10.19 -6.12
C ARG A 93 -20.12 -8.83 -5.51
N ALA A 94 -19.68 -8.81 -4.25
CA ALA A 94 -19.29 -7.57 -3.58
C ALA A 94 -17.98 -7.02 -4.16
N LEU A 95 -17.02 -7.89 -4.51
CA LEU A 95 -15.80 -7.50 -5.20
C LEU A 95 -16.09 -6.99 -6.63
N GLU A 96 -17.00 -7.63 -7.36
CA GLU A 96 -17.44 -7.21 -8.71
C GLU A 96 -18.17 -5.85 -8.71
N SER A 97 -18.67 -5.39 -7.56
CA SER A 97 -19.29 -4.06 -7.44
C SER A 97 -18.27 -2.92 -7.42
N LEU A 98 -16.99 -3.24 -7.24
CA LEU A 98 -15.91 -2.25 -7.22
C LEU A 98 -15.62 -1.72 -8.62
N PRO A 99 -15.29 -0.43 -8.76
CA PRO A 99 -14.97 0.16 -10.05
C PRO A 99 -13.76 -0.55 -10.68
N HIS A 100 -13.89 -0.91 -11.96
CA HIS A 100 -12.87 -1.63 -12.75
C HIS A 100 -12.61 -3.08 -12.32
N ILE A 101 -13.42 -3.66 -11.42
CA ILE A 101 -13.30 -5.06 -11.02
C ILE A 101 -14.43 -5.87 -11.67
N GLY A 102 -14.06 -6.76 -12.60
CA GLY A 102 -14.96 -7.74 -13.19
C GLY A 102 -14.79 -9.14 -12.60
N PRO A 103 -15.56 -10.14 -13.07
CA PRO A 103 -15.54 -11.51 -12.53
C PRO A 103 -14.15 -12.17 -12.54
N SER A 104 -13.35 -11.92 -13.58
CA SER A 104 -11.98 -12.47 -13.67
C SER A 104 -11.08 -11.90 -12.58
N MET A 105 -11.16 -10.58 -12.31
CA MET A 105 -10.37 -9.96 -11.23
C MET A 105 -10.87 -10.38 -9.86
N ALA A 106 -12.19 -10.41 -9.65
CA ALA A 106 -12.79 -10.88 -8.40
C ALA A 106 -12.35 -12.32 -8.06
N LYS A 107 -12.32 -13.21 -9.05
CA LYS A 107 -11.82 -14.58 -8.88
C LYS A 107 -10.35 -14.63 -8.45
N ARG A 108 -9.47 -13.84 -9.08
CA ARG A 108 -8.05 -13.77 -8.70
C ARG A 108 -7.87 -13.29 -7.26
N ILE A 109 -8.66 -12.31 -6.82
CA ILE A 109 -8.64 -11.82 -5.43
C ILE A 109 -9.02 -12.94 -4.45
N LEU A 110 -10.07 -13.71 -4.76
CA LEU A 110 -10.48 -14.85 -3.95
C LEU A 110 -9.41 -15.94 -3.93
N GLU A 111 -8.87 -16.32 -5.08
CA GLU A 111 -7.79 -17.31 -5.20
C GLU A 111 -6.54 -16.91 -4.41
N TYR A 112 -6.17 -15.62 -4.41
CA TYR A 112 -5.01 -15.13 -3.65
C TYR A 112 -5.17 -15.25 -2.13
N ARG A 113 -6.41 -15.15 -1.61
CA ARG A 113 -6.70 -15.15 -0.17
C ARG A 113 -7.28 -16.47 0.37
N SER A 114 -7.42 -17.48 -0.49
CA SER A 114 -7.87 -18.82 -0.11
C SER A 114 -6.70 -19.64 0.41
#